data_AF-A0A554JY90-F1
#
_entry.id   AF-A0A554JY90-F1
#
_cell.length_a   1.000
_cell.length_b   1.000
_cell.length_c   1.000
_cell.angle_alpha   90.00
_cell.angle_beta   90.00
_cell.angle_gamma   90.00
#
_symmetry.space_group_name_H-M   'P 1'
#
loop_
_entity.id
_entity.type
_entity.pdbx_description
1 polymer ?
#
loop_
_entity_poly.entity_id
_entity_poly.type
_entity_poly.pdbx_seq_one_letter_code
_entity_poly.pdbx_strand_id
1 'polypeptide(L)'
;MKNPQWDLQPAVTQLSPEEKNQLVNLLSRVGWQKTGKEIFEAIMFPIFPATQSECAIVRQINSEPHVLMLYRDDEHYTGYHMLGKYILRGESYEQWVRRTVGAEAGLELVTFEFIRCFNTRPETGWVPGHQMAHFWYCEVEGEPTNGKFYPLTAIPDDTLGHHKKYVDCLRAFLLRRTMMKVGIFFDGVARAREWHWLCVAYNPVSMKLLEIPGPMEFQTLGEAEAMVRDRFYVGDYVGLVLFDDMGQEIYRSFA
;
A
#
# COMPACT_ATOMS: atom_id res chain seq x y z
N MET A 1 14.47 12.32 -12.18
CA MET A 1 14.36 12.89 -13.54
C MET A 1 13.12 12.29 -14.18
N LYS A 2 12.22 13.09 -14.79
CA LYS A 2 11.09 12.55 -15.56
C LYS A 2 11.64 11.97 -16.87
N ASN A 3 11.49 10.67 -17.09
CA ASN A 3 11.80 10.09 -18.40
C ASN A 3 10.59 10.35 -19.33
N PRO A 4 10.74 11.18 -20.39
CA PRO A 4 9.63 11.57 -21.26
C PRO A 4 9.04 10.40 -22.08
N GLN A 5 9.63 9.21 -22.07
CA GLN A 5 9.09 8.04 -22.76
C GLN A 5 7.99 7.30 -21.99
N TRP A 6 7.83 7.52 -20.68
CA TRP A 6 6.90 6.75 -19.85
C TRP A 6 5.45 7.25 -19.88
N ASP A 7 5.23 8.48 -20.34
CA ASP A 7 3.90 9.11 -20.43
C ASP A 7 3.18 8.83 -21.77
N LEU A 8 3.81 8.09 -22.69
CA LEU A 8 3.30 7.89 -24.05
C LEU A 8 3.09 6.40 -24.31
N GLN A 9 1.86 5.90 -24.10
CA GLN A 9 1.44 4.69 -24.80
C GLN A 9 1.55 4.98 -26.30
N PRO A 10 2.44 4.31 -27.05
CA PRO A 10 2.60 4.60 -28.47
C PRO A 10 1.27 4.32 -29.20
N ALA A 11 0.82 5.30 -30.00
CA ALA A 11 -0.42 5.19 -30.79
C ALA A 11 -0.36 4.15 -31.93
N VAL A 12 0.78 3.47 -32.10
CA VAL A 12 0.99 2.45 -33.12
C VAL A 12 0.28 1.18 -32.68
N THR A 13 -0.91 0.97 -33.24
CA THR A 13 -1.81 -0.16 -32.90
C THR A 13 -1.68 -1.35 -33.85
N GLN A 14 -0.84 -1.25 -34.90
CA GLN A 14 -0.72 -2.31 -35.91
C GLN A 14 0.74 -2.59 -36.28
N LEU A 15 1.17 -3.80 -35.96
CA LEU A 15 2.41 -4.43 -36.43
C LEU A 15 2.16 -5.13 -37.78
N SER A 16 3.14 -5.15 -38.67
CA SER A 16 3.13 -5.95 -39.89
C SER A 16 3.04 -7.47 -39.56
N PRO A 17 2.62 -8.34 -40.49
CA PRO A 17 2.66 -9.79 -40.26
C PRO A 17 4.03 -10.32 -39.84
N GLU A 18 5.11 -9.77 -40.41
CA GLU A 18 6.50 -10.12 -40.12
C GLU A 18 6.88 -9.66 -38.70
N GLU A 19 6.56 -8.41 -38.35
CA GLU A 19 6.81 -7.85 -37.01
C GLU A 19 6.03 -8.61 -35.93
N LYS A 20 4.78 -9.01 -36.21
CA LYS A 20 3.98 -9.85 -35.31
C LYS A 20 4.65 -11.20 -35.06
N ASN A 21 5.06 -11.89 -36.13
CA ASN A 21 5.71 -13.19 -36.01
C ASN A 21 7.05 -13.07 -35.27
N GLN A 22 7.82 -12.02 -35.53
CA GLN A 22 9.05 -11.74 -34.81
C GLN A 22 8.80 -11.48 -33.32
N LEU A 23 7.82 -10.63 -32.99
CA LEU A 23 7.46 -10.33 -31.60
C LEU A 23 7.00 -11.58 -30.85
N VAL A 24 6.11 -12.39 -31.45
CA VAL A 24 5.63 -13.66 -30.85
C VAL A 24 6.81 -14.63 -30.61
N ASN A 25 7.72 -14.75 -31.57
CA ASN A 25 8.92 -15.59 -31.44
C ASN A 25 9.89 -15.08 -30.37
N LEU A 26 10.01 -13.76 -30.18
CA LEU A 26 10.83 -13.20 -29.11
C LEU A 26 10.17 -13.42 -27.75
N LEU A 27 8.88 -13.09 -27.61
CA LEU A 27 8.13 -13.23 -26.36
C LEU A 27 8.02 -14.69 -25.89
N SER A 28 7.93 -15.66 -26.81
CA SER A 28 7.92 -17.09 -26.45
C SER A 28 9.24 -17.58 -25.83
N ARG A 29 10.31 -16.79 -25.96
CA ARG A 29 11.64 -17.05 -25.40
C ARG A 29 11.93 -16.22 -24.15
N VAL A 30 11.07 -15.27 -23.80
CA VAL A 30 11.20 -14.44 -22.59
C VAL A 30 10.73 -15.25 -21.39
N GLY A 31 11.70 -15.70 -20.58
CA GLY A 31 11.45 -16.39 -19.31
C GLY A 31 11.74 -15.50 -18.10
N TRP A 32 11.05 -15.77 -16.98
CA TRP A 32 11.28 -15.09 -15.69
C TRP A 32 12.73 -15.19 -15.21
N GLN A 33 13.41 -16.31 -15.53
CA GLN A 33 14.83 -16.45 -15.25
C GLN A 33 15.65 -15.94 -16.44
N LYS A 34 16.28 -14.77 -16.27
CA LYS A 34 17.31 -14.20 -17.17
C LYS A 34 16.84 -13.80 -18.58
N THR A 35 15.83 -12.95 -18.68
CA THR A 35 15.81 -11.98 -19.79
C THR A 35 15.99 -10.58 -19.21
N GLY A 36 16.96 -9.85 -19.75
CA GLY A 36 17.54 -8.66 -19.13
C GLY A 36 16.49 -7.62 -18.73
N LYS A 37 16.80 -6.88 -17.67
CA LYS A 37 16.03 -5.75 -17.13
C LYS A 37 15.40 -4.87 -18.22
N GLU A 38 16.18 -4.55 -19.25
CA GLU A 38 15.76 -3.76 -20.41
C GLU A 38 14.55 -4.35 -21.15
N ILE A 39 14.47 -5.68 -21.29
CA ILE A 39 13.36 -6.37 -21.97
C ILE A 39 12.10 -6.30 -21.10
N PHE A 40 12.25 -6.48 -19.78
CA PHE A 40 11.13 -6.39 -18.85
C PHE A 40 10.54 -4.97 -18.82
N GLU A 41 11.40 -3.96 -18.72
CA GLU A 41 10.99 -2.55 -18.69
C GLU A 41 10.35 -2.12 -20.02
N ALA A 42 10.90 -2.55 -21.16
CA ALA A 42 10.36 -2.24 -22.48
C ALA A 42 8.96 -2.84 -22.71
N ILE A 43 8.65 -4.00 -22.12
CA ILE A 43 7.33 -4.63 -22.26
C ILE A 43 6.35 -4.08 -21.22
N MET A 44 6.75 -3.98 -19.96
CA MET A 44 5.84 -3.73 -18.85
C MET A 44 5.51 -2.25 -18.72
N PHE A 45 6.51 -1.36 -18.68
CA PHE A 45 6.27 0.04 -18.32
C PHE A 45 5.38 0.82 -19.30
N PRO A 46 5.47 0.61 -20.64
CA PRO A 46 4.66 1.37 -21.58
C PRO A 46 3.25 0.80 -21.81
N ILE A 47 3.04 -0.50 -21.56
CA ILE A 47 1.85 -1.21 -22.09
C ILE A 47 0.89 -1.63 -20.99
N PHE A 48 1.40 -2.15 -19.86
CA PHE A 48 0.56 -2.75 -18.83
C PHE A 48 0.92 -2.24 -17.44
N PRO A 49 -0.06 -2.01 -16.55
CA PRO A 49 0.24 -1.76 -15.15
C PRO A 49 1.08 -2.90 -14.58
N ALA A 50 2.18 -2.55 -13.92
CA ALA A 50 3.04 -3.52 -13.27
C ALA A 50 2.36 -4.03 -12.00
N THR A 51 1.97 -5.30 -11.98
CA THR A 51 1.35 -5.92 -10.80
C THR A 51 2.43 -6.40 -9.83
N GLN A 52 2.71 -5.59 -8.83
CA GLN A 52 3.61 -5.91 -7.74
C GLN A 52 2.82 -6.36 -6.52
N SER A 53 3.50 -6.96 -5.56
CA SER A 53 2.93 -7.26 -4.26
C SER A 53 3.96 -6.92 -3.19
N GLU A 54 3.46 -6.46 -2.05
CA GLU A 54 4.21 -5.87 -0.95
C GLU A 54 3.82 -6.54 0.37
N CYS A 55 4.81 -6.87 1.19
CA CYS A 55 4.68 -7.49 2.51
C CYS A 55 5.05 -6.50 3.60
N ALA A 56 4.07 -6.14 4.43
CA ALA A 56 4.26 -5.49 5.71
C ALA A 56 4.53 -6.54 6.79
N ILE A 57 5.81 -6.76 7.11
CA ILE A 57 6.21 -7.59 8.23
C ILE A 57 6.20 -6.74 9.50
N VAL A 58 5.33 -7.08 10.45
CA VAL A 58 5.16 -6.31 11.69
C VAL A 58 5.57 -7.12 12.90
N ARG A 59 6.24 -6.47 13.86
CA ARG A 59 6.53 -7.01 15.20
C ARG A 59 6.13 -6.04 16.30
N GLN A 60 5.83 -6.57 17.48
CA GLN A 60 5.69 -5.77 18.69
C GLN A 60 7.07 -5.67 19.36
N ILE A 61 7.60 -4.45 19.47
CA ILE A 61 8.87 -4.16 20.15
C ILE A 61 8.57 -3.06 21.16
N ASN A 62 8.84 -3.29 22.44
CA ASN A 62 8.51 -2.36 23.54
C ASN A 62 7.02 -1.91 23.53
N SER A 63 6.12 -2.85 23.25
CA SER A 63 4.65 -2.59 23.15
C SER A 63 4.22 -1.64 22.03
N GLU A 64 5.09 -1.35 21.07
CA GLU A 64 4.78 -0.57 19.87
C GLU A 64 4.94 -1.43 18.61
N PRO A 65 4.01 -1.34 17.63
CA PRO A 65 4.15 -2.00 16.35
C PRO A 65 5.28 -1.37 15.53
N HIS A 66 6.20 -2.22 15.09
CA HIS A 66 7.31 -1.88 14.21
C HIS A 66 7.19 -2.63 12.89
N VAL A 67 7.58 -2.00 11.78
CA VAL A 67 7.62 -2.61 10.44
C VAL A 67 9.05 -2.86 9.99
N LEU A 68 9.31 -4.00 9.37
CA LEU A 68 10.60 -4.28 8.74
C LEU A 68 10.74 -3.45 7.46
N MET A 69 11.80 -2.64 7.38
CA MET A 69 12.13 -1.88 6.19
C MET A 69 13.54 -2.20 5.71
N LEU A 70 13.70 -2.27 4.39
CA LEU A 70 14.96 -2.48 3.70
C LEU A 70 15.37 -1.17 3.03
N TYR A 71 16.67 -0.91 2.96
CA TYR A 71 17.20 0.20 2.20
C TYR A 71 17.59 -0.29 0.81
N ARG A 72 17.20 0.46 -0.22
CA ARG A 72 17.65 0.24 -1.60
C ARG A 72 18.27 1.50 -2.16
N ASP A 73 19.26 1.30 -3.01
CA ASP A 73 19.89 2.33 -3.82
C ASP A 73 20.20 1.72 -5.19
N ASP A 74 19.25 1.89 -6.11
CA ASP A 74 19.35 1.41 -7.48
C ASP A 74 18.89 2.51 -8.46
N GLU A 75 18.95 2.23 -9.76
CA GLU A 75 18.70 3.24 -10.79
C GLU A 75 17.27 3.84 -10.76
N HIS A 76 16.30 3.15 -10.14
CA HIS A 76 14.92 3.59 -10.08
C HIS A 76 14.55 4.18 -8.72
N TYR A 77 15.17 3.69 -7.65
CA TYR A 77 14.79 4.02 -6.29
C TYR A 77 16.00 4.14 -5.36
N THR A 78 16.01 5.22 -4.59
CA THR A 78 16.92 5.43 -3.46
C THR A 78 16.08 5.73 -2.21
N GLY A 79 16.15 4.88 -1.19
CA GLY A 79 15.41 5.05 0.06
C GLY A 79 14.95 3.76 0.73
N TYR A 80 14.28 3.90 1.87
CA TYR A 80 13.67 2.76 2.58
C TYR A 80 12.36 2.30 1.96
N HIS A 81 12.11 1.00 1.99
CA HIS A 81 10.92 0.36 1.44
C HIS A 81 10.54 -0.91 2.23
N MET A 82 9.33 -1.40 2.00
CA MET A 82 8.87 -2.71 2.49
C MET A 82 9.23 -3.81 1.49
N LEU A 83 9.18 -5.07 1.91
CA LEU A 83 9.54 -6.18 1.05
C LEU A 83 8.52 -6.32 -0.08
N GLY A 84 8.98 -6.27 -1.33
CA GLY A 84 8.09 -6.34 -2.48
C GLY A 84 8.71 -7.09 -3.65
N LYS A 85 7.89 -7.92 -4.33
CA LYS A 85 8.27 -8.64 -5.56
C LYS A 85 7.06 -8.87 -6.44
N TYR A 86 7.32 -9.19 -7.70
CA TYR A 86 6.30 -9.67 -8.62
C TYR A 86 5.81 -11.07 -8.23
N ILE A 87 4.51 -11.29 -8.41
CA ILE A 87 3.90 -12.62 -8.38
C ILE A 87 4.25 -13.34 -9.67
N LEU A 88 4.72 -14.58 -9.56
CA LEU A 88 5.08 -15.37 -10.73
C LEU A 88 3.84 -16.03 -11.35
N ARG A 89 3.91 -16.32 -12.65
CA ARG A 89 2.85 -17.05 -13.34
C ARG A 89 2.66 -18.43 -12.67
N GLY A 90 1.43 -18.69 -12.24
CA GLY A 90 1.05 -19.96 -11.58
C GLY A 90 1.37 -20.00 -10.09
N GLU A 91 1.91 -18.93 -9.52
CA GLU A 91 2.17 -18.79 -8.09
C GLU A 91 0.91 -18.36 -7.34
N SER A 92 0.59 -19.01 -6.22
CA SER A 92 -0.43 -18.53 -5.29
C SER A 92 0.09 -17.38 -4.42
N TYR A 93 -0.79 -16.61 -3.80
CA TYR A 93 -0.37 -15.55 -2.86
C TYR A 93 0.49 -16.10 -1.72
N GLU A 94 0.13 -17.25 -1.15
CA GLU A 94 0.93 -17.86 -0.07
C GLU A 94 2.33 -18.25 -0.56
N GLN A 95 2.44 -18.90 -1.72
CA GLN A 95 3.73 -19.26 -2.32
C GLN A 95 4.60 -18.02 -2.55
N TRP A 96 3.99 -16.96 -3.08
CA TRP A 96 4.65 -15.68 -3.30
C TRP A 96 5.14 -15.04 -2.00
N VAL A 97 4.30 -14.96 -0.95
CA VAL A 97 4.69 -14.39 0.35
C VAL A 97 5.84 -15.20 0.94
N ARG A 98 5.72 -16.53 1.02
CA ARG A 98 6.77 -17.41 1.57
C ARG A 98 8.10 -17.23 0.83
N ARG A 99 8.07 -17.24 -0.50
CA ARG A 99 9.27 -17.03 -1.32
C ARG A 99 9.88 -15.66 -1.08
N THR A 100 9.07 -14.60 -1.02
CA THR A 100 9.54 -13.23 -0.88
C THR A 100 10.13 -12.99 0.52
N VAL A 101 9.41 -13.37 1.57
CA VAL A 101 9.84 -13.24 2.97
C VAL A 101 11.11 -14.06 3.24
N GLY A 102 11.15 -15.31 2.79
CA GLY A 102 12.32 -16.18 2.97
C GLY A 102 13.54 -15.72 2.18
N ALA A 103 13.38 -15.32 0.91
CA ALA A 103 14.51 -14.94 0.06
C ALA A 103 15.10 -13.56 0.39
N GLU A 104 14.28 -12.58 0.78
CA GLU A 104 14.74 -11.20 1.01
C GLU A 104 15.13 -10.93 2.47
N ALA A 105 14.49 -11.59 3.44
CA ALA A 105 14.74 -11.35 4.86
C ALA A 105 15.16 -12.60 5.65
N GLY A 106 15.17 -13.80 5.05
CA GLY A 106 15.54 -15.03 5.77
C GLY A 106 14.56 -15.38 6.90
N LEU A 107 13.30 -14.96 6.77
CA LEU A 107 12.25 -15.14 7.77
C LEU A 107 11.27 -16.24 7.34
N GLU A 108 10.65 -16.88 8.32
CA GLU A 108 9.64 -17.92 8.09
C GLU A 108 8.23 -17.34 8.25
N LEU A 109 7.36 -17.53 7.26
CA LEU A 109 5.98 -17.03 7.30
C LEU A 109 5.11 -17.88 8.23
N VAL A 110 4.46 -17.22 9.20
CA VAL A 110 3.45 -17.82 10.09
C VAL A 110 2.06 -17.59 9.53
N THR A 111 1.66 -16.33 9.37
CA THR A 111 0.36 -15.94 8.82
C THR A 111 0.50 -14.75 7.87
N PHE A 112 -0.47 -14.60 6.98
CA PHE A 112 -0.56 -13.44 6.10
C PHE A 112 -2.03 -13.06 5.88
N GLU A 113 -2.28 -11.77 5.72
CA GLU A 113 -3.63 -11.21 5.53
C GLU A 113 -3.59 -10.12 4.47
N PHE A 114 -4.55 -10.13 3.55
CA PHE A 114 -4.67 -9.09 2.54
C PHE A 114 -5.17 -7.79 3.18
N ILE A 115 -4.43 -6.69 2.98
CA ILE A 115 -4.84 -5.37 3.43
C ILE A 115 -5.67 -4.70 2.33
N ARG A 116 -5.05 -4.45 1.17
CA ARG A 116 -5.69 -3.77 0.03
C ARG A 116 -4.83 -3.84 -1.23
N CYS A 117 -5.40 -3.36 -2.34
CA CYS A 117 -4.66 -3.09 -3.57
C CYS A 117 -4.45 -1.58 -3.74
N PHE A 118 -3.25 -1.19 -4.13
CA PHE A 118 -2.88 0.19 -4.43
C PHE A 118 -2.77 0.41 -5.93
N ASN A 119 -3.26 1.56 -6.38
CA ASN A 119 -3.20 1.99 -7.77
C ASN A 119 -2.32 3.23 -7.87
N THR A 120 -1.00 3.02 -7.94
CA THR A 120 -0.02 4.10 -7.94
C THR A 120 0.36 4.47 -9.37
N ARG A 121 0.16 5.73 -9.74
CA ARG A 121 0.33 6.21 -11.12
C ARG A 121 1.52 7.18 -11.22
N PRO A 122 2.19 7.29 -12.38
CA PRO A 122 3.41 8.09 -12.53
C PRO A 122 3.20 9.59 -12.24
N GLU A 123 1.97 10.11 -12.35
CA GLU A 123 1.62 11.50 -12.03
C GLU A 123 1.87 11.86 -10.56
N THR A 124 1.94 10.86 -9.68
CA THR A 124 2.32 11.05 -8.27
C THR A 124 3.81 11.40 -8.11
N GLY A 125 4.64 11.08 -9.11
CA GLY A 125 6.09 11.18 -9.04
C GLY A 125 6.76 10.13 -8.14
N TRP A 126 6.00 9.21 -7.54
CA TRP A 126 6.54 8.18 -6.64
C TRP A 126 7.01 6.91 -7.33
N VAL A 127 6.55 6.69 -8.56
CA VAL A 127 6.79 5.47 -9.34
C VAL A 127 7.11 5.85 -10.78
N PRO A 128 8.00 5.10 -11.47
CA PRO A 128 8.38 5.38 -12.85
C PRO A 128 7.26 5.04 -13.86
N GLY A 129 6.35 4.14 -13.51
CA GLY A 129 5.22 3.75 -14.34
C GLY A 129 4.00 3.38 -13.50
N HIS A 130 2.90 3.02 -14.15
CA HIS A 130 1.68 2.60 -13.45
C HIS A 130 1.89 1.27 -12.74
N GLN A 131 1.71 1.25 -11.41
CA GLN A 131 1.86 0.08 -10.56
C GLN A 131 0.53 -0.26 -9.86
N MET A 132 0.18 -1.54 -9.89
CA MET A 132 -0.91 -2.13 -9.10
C MET A 132 -0.27 -3.00 -8.02
N ALA A 133 -0.30 -2.57 -6.76
CA ALA A 133 0.41 -3.25 -5.67
C ALA A 133 -0.56 -3.93 -4.70
N HIS A 134 -0.53 -5.26 -4.59
CA HIS A 134 -1.25 -5.97 -3.53
C HIS A 134 -0.48 -5.86 -2.22
N PHE A 135 -1.11 -5.38 -1.16
CA PHE A 135 -0.46 -5.15 0.13
C PHE A 135 -0.94 -6.16 1.16
N TRP A 136 0.02 -6.82 1.81
CA TRP A 136 -0.21 -7.93 2.73
C TRP A 136 0.40 -7.63 4.08
N TYR A 137 -0.36 -7.86 5.15
CA TYR A 137 0.17 -7.96 6.51
C TYR A 137 0.78 -9.35 6.69
N CYS A 138 1.95 -9.45 7.30
CA CYS A 138 2.66 -10.73 7.50
C CYS A 138 3.16 -10.85 8.94
N GLU A 139 2.89 -12.00 9.56
CA GLU A 139 3.50 -12.43 10.82
C GLU A 139 4.54 -13.51 10.52
N VAL A 140 5.71 -13.37 11.14
CA VAL A 140 6.90 -14.16 10.79
C VAL A 140 7.71 -14.54 12.01
N GLU A 141 8.46 -15.64 11.90
CA GLU A 141 9.43 -16.12 12.87
C GLU A 141 10.87 -15.96 12.35
N GLY A 142 11.84 -15.96 13.27
CA GLY A 142 13.28 -15.83 12.98
C GLY A 142 13.83 -14.43 13.25
N GLU A 143 15.04 -14.14 12.79
CA GLU A 143 15.62 -12.78 12.80
C GLU A 143 15.94 -12.36 11.37
N PRO A 144 15.64 -11.10 10.99
CA PRO A 144 15.86 -10.66 9.62
C PRO A 144 17.35 -10.69 9.28
N THR A 145 17.71 -11.34 8.19
CA THR A 145 19.07 -11.31 7.64
C THR A 145 19.38 -9.97 6.95
N ASN A 146 18.33 -9.22 6.57
CA ASN A 146 18.42 -7.92 5.94
C ASN A 146 17.28 -6.99 6.40
N GLY A 147 17.54 -5.68 6.42
CA GLY A 147 16.61 -4.66 6.87
C GLY A 147 16.63 -4.41 8.39
N LYS A 148 15.81 -3.46 8.83
CA LYS A 148 15.65 -3.09 10.24
C LYS A 148 14.18 -2.80 10.56
N PHE A 149 13.78 -3.12 11.78
CA PHE A 149 12.47 -2.76 12.30
C PHE A 149 12.46 -1.29 12.72
N TYR A 150 11.47 -0.54 12.21
CA TYR A 150 11.21 0.84 12.60
C TYR A 150 9.82 0.98 13.19
N PRO A 151 9.61 1.83 14.21
CA PRO A 151 8.26 2.13 14.70
C PRO A 151 7.39 2.62 13.56
N LEU A 152 6.13 2.16 13.48
CA LEU A 152 5.20 2.62 12.44
C LEU A 152 4.97 4.13 12.45
N THR A 153 5.17 4.77 13.60
CA THR A 153 5.00 6.21 13.83
C THR A 153 6.26 7.02 13.49
N ALA A 154 7.41 6.35 13.32
CA ALA A 154 8.73 6.96 13.18
C ALA A 154 9.61 6.16 12.19
N ILE A 155 9.09 5.99 10.97
CA ILE A 155 9.87 5.42 9.86
C ILE A 155 10.92 6.43 9.36
N PRO A 156 11.99 5.99 8.68
CA PRO A 156 13.02 6.88 8.16
C PRO A 156 12.48 7.94 7.19
N ASP A 157 13.02 9.16 7.26
CA ASP A 157 12.60 10.29 6.43
C ASP A 157 12.82 10.06 4.93
N ASP A 158 13.85 9.29 4.58
CA ASP A 158 14.20 8.87 3.22
C ASP A 158 13.44 7.61 2.76
N THR A 159 12.36 7.23 3.45
CA THR A 159 11.41 6.23 2.93
C THR A 159 10.80 6.70 1.60
N LEU A 160 10.70 5.78 0.64
CA LEU A 160 10.07 6.04 -0.65
C LEU A 160 8.62 6.55 -0.46
N GLY A 161 8.22 7.57 -1.24
CA GLY A 161 6.96 8.30 -1.03
C GLY A 161 5.71 7.43 -0.96
N HIS A 162 5.57 6.45 -1.87
CA HIS A 162 4.45 5.52 -1.86
C HIS A 162 4.51 4.54 -0.66
N HIS A 163 5.70 4.14 -0.19
CA HIS A 163 5.83 3.33 1.01
C HIS A 163 5.45 4.09 2.29
N LYS A 164 5.66 5.42 2.36
CA LYS A 164 5.11 6.23 3.47
C LYS A 164 3.59 6.12 3.54
N LYS A 165 2.92 6.16 2.38
CA LYS A 165 1.46 5.94 2.30
C LYS A 165 1.06 4.52 2.67
N TYR A 166 1.83 3.52 2.26
CA TYR A 166 1.56 2.13 2.65
C TYR A 166 1.68 1.94 4.17
N VAL A 167 2.63 2.63 4.83
CA VAL A 167 2.76 2.62 6.30
C VAL A 167 1.55 3.27 6.97
N ASP A 168 1.04 4.38 6.46
CA ASP A 168 -0.22 4.96 6.95
C ASP A 168 -1.38 3.97 6.79
N CYS A 169 -1.52 3.30 5.64
CA CYS A 169 -2.56 2.28 5.45
C CYS A 169 -2.38 1.06 6.37
N LEU A 170 -1.14 0.65 6.65
CA LEU A 170 -0.84 -0.43 7.60
C LEU A 170 -1.24 -0.04 9.02
N ARG A 171 -0.94 1.18 9.44
CA ARG A 171 -1.39 1.71 10.74
C ARG A 171 -2.91 1.73 10.84
N ALA A 172 -3.59 2.22 9.80
CA ALA A 172 -5.06 2.22 9.73
C ALA A 172 -5.63 0.80 9.81
N PHE A 173 -5.02 -0.17 9.12
CA PHE A 173 -5.40 -1.58 9.20
C PHE A 173 -5.31 -2.12 10.63
N LEU A 174 -4.22 -1.82 11.36
CA LEU A 174 -4.05 -2.26 12.75
C LEU A 174 -5.04 -1.58 13.71
N LEU A 175 -5.32 -0.28 13.51
CA LEU A 175 -6.36 0.44 14.25
C LEU A 175 -7.73 -0.19 14.01
N ARG A 176 -8.07 -0.43 12.74
CA ARG A 176 -9.33 -1.06 12.34
C ARG A 176 -9.48 -2.46 12.92
N ARG A 177 -8.43 -3.29 12.96
CA ARG A 177 -8.47 -4.60 13.62
C ARG A 177 -8.81 -4.50 15.11
N THR A 178 -8.35 -3.45 15.78
CA THR A 178 -8.76 -3.16 17.17
C THR A 178 -10.21 -2.73 17.22
N MET A 179 -10.63 -1.89 16.26
CA MET A 179 -11.99 -1.37 16.12
C MET A 179 -13.02 -2.48 15.89
N MET A 180 -12.69 -3.47 15.07
CA MET A 180 -13.55 -4.63 14.78
C MET A 180 -13.93 -5.42 16.04
N LYS A 181 -13.11 -5.42 17.10
CA LYS A 181 -13.42 -6.09 18.37
C LYS A 181 -14.60 -5.48 19.11
N VAL A 182 -14.91 -4.21 18.83
CA VAL A 182 -16.03 -3.49 19.43
C VAL A 182 -17.07 -3.08 18.37
N GLY A 183 -16.99 -3.67 17.17
CA GLY A 183 -17.94 -3.51 16.07
C GLY A 183 -17.57 -2.39 15.09
N ILE A 184 -17.92 -2.60 13.81
CA ILE A 184 -17.86 -1.63 12.72
C ILE A 184 -19.29 -1.29 12.31
N PHE A 185 -19.59 -0.01 12.10
CA PHE A 185 -20.97 0.48 11.93
C PHE A 185 -21.15 1.32 10.66
N PHE A 186 -20.09 1.95 10.16
CA PHE A 186 -20.20 2.98 9.13
C PHE A 186 -19.52 2.64 7.80
N ASP A 187 -19.07 1.40 7.60
CA ASP A 187 -18.47 0.98 6.34
C ASP A 187 -19.36 1.34 5.13
N GLY A 188 -18.74 1.95 4.12
CA GLY A 188 -19.41 2.34 2.87
C GLY A 188 -20.32 3.56 2.98
N VAL A 189 -20.49 4.16 4.16
CA VAL A 189 -21.36 5.34 4.35
C VAL A 189 -20.65 6.63 3.90
N ALA A 190 -19.34 6.73 4.08
CA ALA A 190 -18.51 7.84 3.63
C ALA A 190 -17.17 7.31 3.11
N ARG A 191 -16.46 8.11 2.30
CA ARG A 191 -15.18 7.73 1.68
C ARG A 191 -14.32 8.96 1.44
N ALA A 192 -13.04 8.88 1.80
CA ALA A 192 -12.06 9.92 1.47
C ALA A 192 -11.76 9.96 -0.05
N ARG A 193 -11.09 11.02 -0.51
CA ARG A 193 -10.40 10.95 -1.81
C ARG A 193 -9.26 9.95 -1.74
N GLU A 194 -8.86 9.44 -2.89
CA GLU A 194 -7.72 8.53 -3.01
C GLU A 194 -6.51 9.09 -2.25
N TRP A 195 -5.87 8.25 -1.43
CA TRP A 195 -4.70 8.60 -0.59
C TRP A 195 -4.92 9.63 0.51
N HIS A 196 -6.18 9.93 0.85
CA HIS A 196 -6.57 10.85 1.94
C HIS A 196 -7.35 10.12 3.03
N TRP A 197 -7.57 10.84 4.13
CA TRP A 197 -8.29 10.38 5.30
C TRP A 197 -9.45 11.33 5.60
N LEU A 198 -10.60 10.79 5.97
CA LEU A 198 -11.82 11.55 6.15
C LEU A 198 -12.35 11.41 7.57
N CYS A 199 -12.48 12.52 8.30
CA CYS A 199 -13.19 12.55 9.56
C CYS A 199 -14.60 13.09 9.36
N VAL A 200 -15.60 12.30 9.75
CA VAL A 200 -17.01 12.68 9.71
C VAL A 200 -17.58 12.61 11.11
N ALA A 201 -18.37 13.60 11.47
CA ALA A 201 -19.01 13.61 12.76
C ALA A 201 -20.24 12.70 12.80
N TYR A 202 -20.51 12.15 13.99
CA TYR A 202 -21.65 11.27 14.21
C TYR A 202 -22.24 11.47 15.60
N ASN A 203 -23.51 11.09 15.74
CA ASN A 203 -24.18 11.05 17.02
C ASN A 203 -24.03 9.64 17.63
N PRO A 204 -23.38 9.47 18.80
CA PRO A 204 -23.10 8.18 19.40
C PRO A 204 -24.34 7.50 20.00
N VAL A 205 -25.43 8.24 20.21
CA VAL A 205 -26.69 7.68 20.72
C VAL A 205 -27.51 7.07 19.59
N SER A 206 -27.67 7.82 18.48
CA SER A 206 -28.46 7.37 17.33
C SER A 206 -27.65 6.58 16.30
N MET A 207 -26.31 6.58 16.43
CA MET A 207 -25.38 5.97 15.47
C MET A 207 -25.62 6.47 14.04
N LYS A 208 -25.82 7.78 13.87
CA LYS A 208 -26.02 8.44 12.58
C LYS A 208 -24.93 9.47 12.33
N LEU A 209 -24.44 9.53 11.09
CA LEU A 209 -23.57 10.61 10.66
C LEU A 209 -24.34 11.94 10.70
N LEU A 210 -23.64 13.01 11.07
CA LEU A 210 -24.20 14.34 11.21
C LEU A 210 -23.78 15.21 10.03
N GLU A 211 -24.73 15.96 9.49
CA GLU A 211 -24.48 17.03 8.53
C GLU A 211 -23.97 18.27 9.28
N ILE A 212 -22.68 18.29 9.65
CA ILE A 212 -22.01 19.48 10.20
C ILE A 212 -21.17 20.11 9.06
N PRO A 213 -20.69 21.37 9.15
CA PRO A 213 -20.16 22.09 8.00
C PRO A 213 -18.86 21.44 7.52
N GLY A 214 -19.02 20.59 6.51
CA GLY A 214 -17.96 19.99 5.73
C GLY A 214 -17.31 18.75 6.37
N PRO A 215 -17.13 17.65 5.62
CA PRO A 215 -16.14 16.65 5.99
C PRO A 215 -14.75 17.27 6.19
N MET A 216 -14.02 16.82 7.21
CA MET A 216 -12.61 17.21 7.42
C MET A 216 -11.71 16.17 6.76
N GLU A 217 -10.92 16.59 5.77
CA GLU A 217 -10.05 15.69 5.03
C GLU A 217 -8.57 16.00 5.29
N PHE A 218 -7.78 14.94 5.47
CA PHE A 218 -6.37 15.02 5.86
C PHE A 218 -5.48 14.27 4.87
N GLN A 219 -4.24 14.73 4.73
CA GLN A 219 -3.26 14.08 3.86
C GLN A 219 -2.54 12.93 4.55
N THR A 220 -2.44 12.95 5.87
CA THR A 220 -1.75 11.91 6.65
C THR A 220 -2.68 11.28 7.67
N LEU A 221 -2.42 10.02 8.03
CA LEU A 221 -3.20 9.34 9.06
C LEU A 221 -3.00 10.01 10.43
N GLY A 222 -1.78 10.48 10.73
CA GLY A 222 -1.46 11.12 12.01
C GLY A 222 -2.30 12.36 12.30
N GLU A 223 -2.50 13.23 11.30
CA GLU A 223 -3.37 14.41 11.44
C GLU A 223 -4.84 14.02 11.67
N ALA A 224 -5.33 13.01 10.95
CA ALA A 224 -6.70 12.53 11.06
C ALA A 224 -6.96 11.85 12.42
N GLU A 225 -6.02 11.04 12.90
CA GLU A 225 -6.07 10.43 14.23
C GLU A 225 -6.08 11.48 15.33
N ALA A 226 -5.19 12.50 15.25
CA ALA A 226 -5.17 13.60 16.21
C ALA A 226 -6.52 14.32 16.24
N MET A 227 -7.13 14.58 15.07
CA MET A 227 -8.47 15.18 14.99
C MET A 227 -9.53 14.34 15.74
N VAL A 228 -9.55 13.02 15.54
CA VAL A 228 -10.54 12.15 16.19
C VAL A 228 -10.30 12.02 17.70
N ARG A 229 -9.05 12.06 18.15
CA ARG A 229 -8.69 11.96 19.58
C ARG A 229 -8.94 13.26 20.35
N ASP A 230 -8.61 14.40 19.75
CA ASP A 230 -8.61 15.68 20.45
C ASP A 230 -9.98 16.37 20.45
N ARG A 231 -10.84 16.06 19.47
CA ARG A 231 -12.17 16.66 19.36
C ARG A 231 -13.27 15.74 19.89
N PHE A 232 -13.43 15.78 21.21
CA PHE A 232 -14.68 15.40 21.84
C PHE A 232 -15.44 16.68 22.22
N TYR A 233 -16.51 17.01 21.49
CA TYR A 233 -17.33 18.18 21.84
C TYR A 233 -18.20 17.84 23.06
N VAL A 234 -17.74 18.27 24.23
CA VAL A 234 -18.51 18.24 25.48
C VAL A 234 -19.59 19.33 25.40
N GLY A 235 -20.76 18.97 24.88
CA GLY A 235 -21.92 19.86 24.79
C GLY A 235 -23.10 19.21 24.06
N ASP A 236 -22.84 18.56 22.91
CA ASP A 236 -23.87 18.04 22.01
C ASP A 236 -23.75 16.54 21.65
N TYR A 237 -22.94 15.76 22.38
CA TYR A 237 -22.66 14.33 22.10
C TYR A 237 -22.32 14.12 20.61
N VAL A 238 -21.23 14.72 20.15
CA VAL A 238 -20.73 14.52 18.79
C VAL A 238 -19.41 13.77 18.86
N GLY A 239 -19.40 12.53 18.36
CA GLY A 239 -18.18 11.79 18.11
C GLY A 239 -17.68 12.02 16.68
N LEU A 240 -16.44 11.59 16.40
CA LEU A 240 -15.87 11.55 15.06
C LEU A 240 -15.59 10.11 14.64
N VAL A 241 -15.83 9.82 13.37
CA VAL A 241 -15.46 8.57 12.70
C VAL A 241 -14.43 8.89 11.62
N LEU A 242 -13.35 8.12 11.60
CA LEU A 242 -12.30 8.17 10.60
C LEU A 242 -12.56 7.13 9.51
N PHE A 243 -12.53 7.57 8.25
CA PHE A 243 -12.63 6.72 7.07
C PHE A 243 -11.39 6.79 6.20
N ASP A 244 -11.09 5.69 5.52
CA ASP A 244 -10.14 5.67 4.42
C ASP A 244 -10.82 5.95 3.06
N ASP A 245 -10.01 5.89 2.00
CA ASP A 245 -10.41 6.06 0.61
C ASP A 245 -11.07 4.82 -0.02
N MET A 246 -11.18 3.71 0.71
CA MET A 246 -12.03 2.56 0.36
C MET A 246 -13.40 2.62 1.04
N GLY A 247 -13.60 3.60 1.94
CA GLY A 247 -14.82 3.79 2.71
C GLY A 247 -14.90 2.88 3.93
N GLN A 248 -13.76 2.38 4.40
CA GLN A 248 -13.68 1.59 5.61
C GLN A 248 -13.64 2.51 6.83
N GLU A 249 -14.45 2.21 7.84
CA GLU A 249 -14.34 2.80 9.17
C GLU A 249 -13.04 2.33 9.85
N ILE A 250 -12.10 3.23 10.07
CA ILE A 250 -10.80 2.91 10.66
C ILE A 250 -10.85 3.01 12.18
N TYR A 251 -11.44 4.07 12.68
CA TYR A 251 -11.50 4.40 14.10
C TYR A 251 -12.69 5.31 14.38
N ARG A 252 -13.24 5.24 15.59
CA ARG A 252 -14.22 6.20 16.09
C ARG A 252 -13.92 6.60 17.52
N SER A 253 -14.17 7.86 17.86
CA SER A 253 -14.09 8.34 19.23
C SER A 253 -15.22 7.73 20.07
N PHE A 254 -14.92 7.16 21.22
CA PHE A 254 -15.95 6.74 22.18
C PHE A 254 -16.26 7.88 23.16
N ALA A 255 -17.53 8.02 23.50
CA ALA A 255 -18.01 8.88 24.58
C ALA A 255 -17.76 8.24 25.95
#